data_AF-A0A3T1AQU3-F1
#
_entry.id   AF-A0A3T1AQU3-F1
#
_cell.length_a   1.000
_cell.length_b   1.000
_cell.length_c   1.000
_cell.angle_alpha   90.00
_cell.angle_beta   90.00
_cell.angle_gamma   90.00
#
_symmetry.space_group_name_H-M   'P 1'
#
loop_
_entity.id
_entity.type
_entity.pdbx_description
1 polymer ?
#
loop_
_entity_poly.entity_id
_entity_poly.type
_entity_poly.pdbx_seq_one_letter_code
_entity_poly.pdbx_strand_id
1 'polypeptide(L)'
;MNINEIAAALQQIRRERPRGTKSVHQPAALIWAAQRAFRGEERVAPWHDARAQITEIVAALGDSIDGETVAQRLLGLSNSPIVDFRFTGSEPPGSGVGADRWLDERNPLLGLTEGAYQTLADQANFEQFAELAVEGLPDRQKRLVREYFGIYAGFGEVPGFPVGATFKDRAELMRHGVHRNGQAGIVGTGERGAESVVVSGGYEDDEDDGDVIVYTGHGGRDQATGRQVADQSFSASGNAALVTSHVDQVPVRVIRRADSGYRYDGLFHVESYWSERGRSGFMICRYRLVKSGNEFGADVRITDLVDLPRGNAAPGRKVTAVARLQRLQALSRAVKDLHEHRCQVCDIRLVIAGRGYAQGAHIRPVGRPHEGTDTADNLLCLCPNCHVLFDNGEIVVNDDFGIRSSYPHRGALRTAPGHKINIENLAYHRGLFSGM
;
A
#
# COMPACT_ATOMS: atom_id res chain seq x y z
N MET A 1 -20.16 16.36 17.20
CA MET A 1 -20.52 15.57 16.01
C MET A 1 -19.93 14.18 16.21
N ASN A 2 -20.45 13.13 15.57
CA ASN A 2 -19.89 11.77 15.59
C ASN A 2 -19.59 11.26 14.17
N ILE A 3 -18.85 10.14 14.05
CA ILE A 3 -18.39 9.63 12.75
C ILE A 3 -19.55 9.29 11.78
N ASN A 4 -20.72 8.89 12.27
CA ASN A 4 -21.89 8.61 11.42
C ASN A 4 -22.55 9.90 10.90
N GLU A 5 -22.58 10.96 11.71
CA GLU A 5 -23.02 12.30 11.27
C GLU A 5 -22.05 12.88 10.22
N ILE A 6 -20.74 12.69 10.41
CA ILE A 6 -19.71 13.08 9.44
C ILE A 6 -19.85 12.27 8.14
N ALA A 7 -20.12 10.97 8.22
CA ALA A 7 -20.37 10.12 7.06
C ALA A 7 -21.62 10.55 6.28
N ALA A 8 -22.73 10.88 6.98
CA ALA A 8 -23.94 11.41 6.36
C ALA A 8 -23.69 12.77 5.69
N ALA A 9 -22.90 13.65 6.31
CA ALA A 9 -22.48 14.91 5.71
C ALA A 9 -21.62 14.70 4.45
N LEU A 10 -20.67 13.76 4.47
CA LEU A 10 -19.83 13.41 3.32
C LEU A 10 -20.63 12.92 2.10
N GLN A 11 -21.80 12.31 2.30
CA GLN A 11 -22.70 11.86 1.23
C GLN A 11 -23.51 13.00 0.60
N GLN A 12 -23.72 14.10 1.32
CA GLN A 12 -24.46 15.28 0.83
C GLN A 12 -23.61 16.20 -0.06
N ILE A 13 -22.27 16.05 -0.04
CA ILE A 13 -21.35 16.84 -0.86
C ILE A 13 -21.43 16.40 -2.34
N ARG A 14 -21.74 17.33 -3.25
CA ARG A 14 -21.77 17.08 -4.70
C ARG A 14 -20.36 16.95 -5.30
N ARG A 15 -19.90 15.71 -5.50
CA ARG A 15 -18.54 15.37 -6.00
C ARG A 15 -18.39 15.31 -7.54
N GLU A 16 -19.41 15.63 -8.32
CA GLU A 16 -19.50 15.29 -9.76
C GLU A 16 -19.22 16.47 -10.72
N ARG A 17 -18.55 16.20 -11.85
CA ARG A 17 -18.44 17.12 -13.00
C ARG A 17 -19.72 17.06 -13.84
N PRO A 18 -20.05 18.10 -14.64
CA PRO A 18 -21.17 18.08 -15.61
C PRO A 18 -21.11 16.98 -16.70
N ARG A 19 -20.06 16.16 -16.72
CA ARG A 19 -19.90 14.98 -17.59
C ARG A 19 -19.70 13.68 -16.79
N GLY A 20 -20.21 13.60 -15.56
CA GLY A 20 -20.24 12.40 -14.71
C GLY A 20 -18.91 11.96 -14.08
N THR A 21 -17.78 12.56 -14.44
CA THR A 21 -16.48 12.28 -13.84
C THR A 21 -16.34 12.92 -12.46
N LYS A 22 -15.85 12.17 -11.46
CA LYS A 22 -15.52 12.69 -10.13
C LYS A 22 -14.06 13.18 -10.12
N SER A 23 -13.74 14.13 -9.24
CA SER A 23 -12.43 14.83 -9.20
C SER A 23 -11.85 14.85 -7.79
N VAL A 24 -10.52 14.82 -7.68
CA VAL A 24 -9.84 14.60 -6.39
C VAL A 24 -9.81 15.84 -5.49
N HIS A 25 -10.09 17.03 -6.02
CA HIS A 25 -10.03 18.31 -5.31
C HIS A 25 -10.73 18.33 -3.94
N GLN A 26 -12.00 17.93 -3.90
CA GLN A 26 -12.81 17.94 -2.68
C GLN A 26 -12.37 16.83 -1.69
N PRO A 27 -12.20 15.56 -2.10
CA PRO A 27 -11.58 14.53 -1.27
C PRO A 27 -10.23 14.94 -0.67
N ALA A 28 -9.34 15.52 -1.48
CA ALA A 28 -8.03 15.98 -1.05
C ALA A 28 -8.11 17.07 0.03
N ALA A 29 -8.95 18.10 -0.16
CA ALA A 29 -9.13 19.15 0.84
C ALA A 29 -9.75 18.65 2.15
N LEU A 30 -10.73 17.74 2.05
CA LEU A 30 -11.37 17.14 3.23
C LEU A 30 -10.38 16.30 4.03
N ILE A 31 -9.57 15.46 3.37
CA ILE A 31 -8.57 14.63 4.02
C ILE A 31 -7.40 15.47 4.55
N TRP A 32 -6.98 16.52 3.85
CA TRP A 32 -6.02 17.50 4.36
C TRP A 32 -6.50 18.14 5.67
N ALA A 33 -7.75 18.62 5.71
CA ALA A 33 -8.32 19.23 6.92
C ALA A 33 -8.48 18.22 8.07
N ALA A 34 -8.77 16.96 7.77
CA ALA A 34 -8.80 15.88 8.76
C ALA A 34 -7.39 15.42 9.22
N GLN A 35 -6.39 15.49 8.34
CA GLN A 35 -5.01 15.17 8.71
C GLN A 35 -4.43 16.20 9.68
N ARG A 36 -4.85 17.47 9.59
CA ARG A 36 -4.55 18.49 10.60
C ARG A 36 -5.08 18.08 11.98
N ALA A 37 -6.32 17.56 12.05
CA ALA A 37 -6.90 17.03 13.28
C ALA A 37 -6.12 15.83 13.84
N PHE A 38 -5.84 14.83 13.00
CA PHE A 38 -5.07 13.64 13.38
C PHE A 38 -3.65 13.96 13.89
N ARG A 39 -3.05 15.08 13.46
CA ARG A 39 -1.73 15.55 13.92
C ARG A 39 -1.76 16.58 15.05
N GLY A 40 -2.91 17.12 15.41
CA GLY A 40 -3.03 18.25 16.34
C GLY A 40 -2.53 19.60 15.78
N GLU A 41 -2.51 19.77 14.46
CA GLU A 41 -2.25 21.06 13.80
C GLU A 41 -3.47 22.01 13.93
N GLU A 42 -3.27 23.33 13.84
CA GLU A 42 -4.37 24.31 13.99
C GLU A 42 -5.58 24.00 13.08
N ARG A 43 -6.78 23.90 13.68
CA ARG A 43 -8.00 23.38 13.04
C ARG A 43 -8.41 24.08 11.73
N VAL A 44 -8.05 25.35 11.56
CA VAL A 44 -8.27 26.14 10.34
C VAL A 44 -6.95 26.77 9.91
N ALA A 45 -6.79 27.04 8.62
CA ALA A 45 -5.67 27.78 8.05
C ALA A 45 -6.18 28.88 7.08
N PRO A 46 -5.41 29.95 6.83
CA PRO A 46 -5.73 30.92 5.80
C PRO A 46 -5.86 30.28 4.41
N TRP A 47 -6.74 30.85 3.58
CA TRP A 47 -7.00 30.38 2.23
C TRP A 47 -5.74 30.29 1.37
N HIS A 48 -4.82 31.25 1.45
CA HIS A 48 -3.58 31.22 0.66
C HIS A 48 -2.74 29.98 0.98
N ASP A 49 -2.56 29.66 2.27
CA ASP A 49 -1.79 28.50 2.74
C ASP A 49 -2.49 27.18 2.40
N ALA A 50 -3.80 27.12 2.65
CA ALA A 50 -4.62 25.96 2.32
C ALA A 50 -4.65 25.69 0.81
N ARG A 51 -4.82 26.74 -0.01
CA ARG A 51 -4.79 26.67 -1.48
C ARG A 51 -3.44 26.15 -1.97
N ALA A 52 -2.32 26.67 -1.46
CA ALA A 52 -0.99 26.23 -1.87
C ALA A 52 -0.83 24.71 -1.62
N GLN A 53 -1.07 24.27 -0.38
CA GLN A 53 -0.95 22.87 0.02
C GLN A 53 -1.90 21.96 -0.77
N ILE A 54 -3.18 22.34 -0.93
CA ILE A 54 -4.16 21.53 -1.66
C ILE A 54 -3.86 21.51 -3.16
N THR A 55 -3.26 22.56 -3.73
CA THR A 55 -2.80 22.55 -5.13
C THR A 55 -1.65 21.56 -5.32
N GLU A 56 -0.68 21.52 -4.40
CA GLU A 56 0.41 20.52 -4.40
C GLU A 56 -0.13 19.09 -4.26
N ILE A 57 -1.10 18.87 -3.36
CA ILE A 57 -1.77 17.58 -3.21
C ILE A 57 -2.44 17.16 -4.53
N VAL A 58 -3.29 18.01 -5.11
CA VAL A 58 -4.05 17.68 -6.34
C VAL A 58 -3.11 17.40 -7.51
N ALA A 59 -2.02 18.18 -7.64
CA ALA A 59 -1.00 17.94 -8.65
C ALA A 59 -0.31 16.57 -8.48
N ALA A 60 0.07 16.21 -7.24
CA ALA A 60 0.67 14.91 -6.94
C ALA A 60 -0.27 13.71 -7.17
N LEU A 61 -1.59 13.92 -7.14
CA LEU A 61 -2.60 12.91 -7.45
C LEU A 61 -2.89 12.75 -8.97
N GLY A 62 -2.38 13.67 -9.80
CA GLY A 62 -2.48 13.60 -11.26
C GLY A 62 -3.90 13.73 -11.82
N ASP A 63 -4.70 14.66 -11.30
CA ASP A 63 -5.97 15.12 -11.91
C ASP A 63 -5.68 16.40 -12.69
N SER A 64 -5.88 16.42 -14.02
CA SER A 64 -5.53 17.57 -14.86
C SER A 64 -6.51 18.73 -14.65
N ILE A 65 -5.96 19.93 -14.48
CA ILE A 65 -6.72 21.17 -14.21
C ILE A 65 -7.18 21.78 -15.54
N ASP A 66 -7.98 21.03 -16.30
CA ASP A 66 -8.54 21.46 -17.59
C ASP A 66 -9.70 22.47 -17.40
N GLY A 67 -9.34 23.70 -17.04
CA GLY A 67 -10.20 24.89 -17.14
C GLY A 67 -10.96 25.32 -15.87
N GLU A 68 -10.79 24.64 -14.73
CA GLU A 68 -11.54 24.90 -13.48
C GLU A 68 -10.60 24.85 -12.27
N THR A 69 -10.62 25.85 -11.41
CA THR A 69 -9.56 26.02 -10.38
C THR A 69 -9.86 25.29 -9.07
N VAL A 70 -8.80 25.06 -8.27
CA VAL A 70 -8.92 24.62 -6.88
C VAL A 70 -9.88 25.51 -6.10
N ALA A 71 -9.79 26.84 -6.28
CA ALA A 71 -10.66 27.85 -5.69
C ALA A 71 -12.16 27.57 -5.93
N GLN A 72 -12.52 27.36 -7.20
CA GLN A 72 -13.89 27.09 -7.62
C GLN A 72 -14.41 25.74 -7.07
N ARG A 73 -13.54 24.72 -6.99
CA ARG A 73 -13.90 23.39 -6.45
C ARG A 73 -14.06 23.36 -4.93
N LEU A 74 -13.29 24.16 -4.19
CA LEU A 74 -13.36 24.23 -2.73
C LEU A 74 -14.47 25.13 -2.20
N LEU A 75 -14.93 26.13 -2.97
CA LEU A 75 -16.19 26.82 -2.64
C LEU A 75 -17.42 25.90 -2.67
N GLY A 76 -17.37 24.79 -3.42
CA GLY A 76 -18.37 23.72 -3.33
C GLY A 76 -18.45 23.03 -1.95
N LEU A 77 -17.51 23.30 -1.03
CA LEU A 77 -17.49 22.80 0.34
C LEU A 77 -17.95 23.82 1.39
N SER A 78 -18.11 25.11 1.06
CA SER A 78 -18.38 26.17 2.06
C SER A 78 -19.72 25.98 2.81
N ASN A 79 -20.68 25.32 2.17
CA ASN A 79 -21.99 24.96 2.74
C ASN A 79 -22.02 23.54 3.35
N SER A 80 -20.88 22.87 3.51
CA SER A 80 -20.81 21.52 4.09
C SER A 80 -20.78 21.58 5.62
N PRO A 81 -21.65 20.84 6.35
CA PRO A 81 -21.74 20.94 7.81
C PRO A 81 -20.50 20.38 8.57
N ILE A 82 -19.55 19.77 7.86
CA ILE A 82 -18.25 19.33 8.41
C ILE A 82 -17.10 20.30 8.14
N VAL A 83 -17.29 21.32 7.30
CA VAL A 83 -16.27 22.32 6.94
C VAL A 83 -16.54 23.63 7.68
N ASP A 84 -15.48 24.24 8.21
CA ASP A 84 -15.50 25.56 8.82
C ASP A 84 -14.84 26.54 7.85
N PHE A 85 -15.65 27.44 7.26
CA PHE A 85 -15.22 28.39 6.23
C PHE A 85 -15.58 29.81 6.67
N ARG A 86 -14.60 30.55 7.19
CA ARG A 86 -14.80 31.84 7.87
C ARG A 86 -14.29 33.00 7.03
N PHE A 87 -15.18 33.93 6.72
CA PHE A 87 -14.87 35.15 5.97
C PHE A 87 -15.46 36.39 6.66
N THR A 88 -15.06 37.58 6.23
CA THR A 88 -15.60 38.85 6.71
C THR A 88 -16.10 39.72 5.54
N GLY A 89 -17.25 40.35 5.73
CA GLY A 89 -17.92 41.15 4.70
C GLY A 89 -18.91 40.34 3.85
N SER A 90 -19.03 40.69 2.57
CA SER A 90 -19.99 40.12 1.63
C SER A 90 -19.68 38.66 1.26
N GLU A 91 -20.73 37.85 1.12
CA GLU A 91 -20.69 36.43 0.73
C GLU A 91 -19.88 36.16 -0.56
N PRO A 92 -19.32 34.94 -0.72
CA PRO A 92 -18.63 34.53 -1.93
C PRO A 92 -19.57 34.39 -3.14
N PRO A 93 -19.11 34.73 -4.36
CA PRO A 93 -19.88 34.47 -5.58
C PRO A 93 -19.96 32.96 -5.85
N GLY A 94 -21.13 32.49 -6.29
CA GLY A 94 -21.44 31.06 -6.38
C GLY A 94 -20.59 30.23 -7.37
N SER A 95 -19.95 30.86 -8.38
CA SER A 95 -19.00 30.22 -9.30
C SER A 95 -18.25 31.24 -10.18
N GLY A 96 -17.27 30.76 -10.95
CA GLY A 96 -16.60 31.50 -12.04
C GLY A 96 -15.44 32.40 -11.58
N VAL A 97 -14.89 33.20 -12.51
CA VAL A 97 -13.65 33.98 -12.33
C VAL A 97 -13.70 34.99 -11.15
N GLY A 98 -14.90 35.41 -10.73
CA GLY A 98 -15.06 36.24 -9.53
C GLY A 98 -14.73 35.50 -8.23
N ALA A 99 -14.82 34.17 -8.21
CA ALA A 99 -14.58 33.32 -7.05
C ALA A 99 -13.10 33.28 -6.67
N ASP A 100 -12.21 33.05 -7.64
CA ASP A 100 -10.75 33.08 -7.43
C ASP A 100 -10.30 34.40 -6.82
N ARG A 101 -10.74 35.52 -7.42
CA ARG A 101 -10.43 36.87 -6.94
C ARG A 101 -10.97 37.11 -5.53
N TRP A 102 -12.24 36.78 -5.27
CA TRP A 102 -12.85 36.99 -3.94
C TRP A 102 -12.08 36.19 -2.87
N LEU A 103 -11.71 34.94 -3.15
CA LEU A 103 -10.97 34.09 -2.22
C LEU A 103 -9.57 34.66 -1.94
N ASP A 104 -8.85 35.08 -3.00
CA ASP A 104 -7.50 35.62 -2.86
C ASP A 104 -7.47 37.01 -2.20
N GLU A 105 -8.48 37.86 -2.43
CA GLU A 105 -8.63 39.17 -1.77
C GLU A 105 -9.10 39.07 -0.31
N ARG A 106 -9.95 38.08 0.02
CA ARG A 106 -10.53 37.93 1.38
C ARG A 106 -9.70 37.05 2.32
N ASN A 107 -8.85 36.19 1.76
CA ASN A 107 -8.04 35.19 2.47
C ASN A 107 -8.79 34.47 3.62
N PRO A 108 -9.99 33.88 3.38
CA PRO A 108 -10.81 33.30 4.44
C PRO A 108 -10.16 32.10 5.11
N LEU A 109 -10.53 31.81 6.36
CA LEU A 109 -10.04 30.63 7.07
C LEU A 109 -10.82 29.39 6.61
N LEU A 110 -10.10 28.31 6.28
CA LEU A 110 -10.64 27.02 5.87
C LEU A 110 -10.17 25.90 6.81
N GLY A 111 -11.07 25.01 7.22
CA GLY A 111 -10.74 23.81 7.98
C GLY A 111 -11.97 22.96 8.28
N LEU A 112 -11.91 22.15 9.35
CA LEU A 112 -13.05 21.36 9.84
C LEU A 112 -13.85 22.11 10.90
N THR A 113 -15.15 21.82 11.02
CA THR A 113 -15.94 22.26 12.18
C THR A 113 -15.41 21.62 13.46
N GLU A 114 -15.57 22.32 14.59
CA GLU A 114 -15.04 21.91 15.90
C GLU A 114 -15.35 20.44 16.25
N GLY A 115 -16.62 20.04 16.10
CA GLY A 115 -17.05 18.68 16.37
C GLY A 115 -16.58 17.63 15.36
N ALA A 116 -16.24 18.02 14.12
CA ALA A 116 -15.64 17.12 13.14
C ALA A 116 -14.15 16.93 13.42
N TYR A 117 -13.42 18.02 13.66
CA TYR A 117 -12.00 18.00 14.05
C TYR A 117 -11.76 17.14 15.29
N GLN A 118 -12.52 17.32 16.37
CA GLN A 118 -12.37 16.52 17.60
C GLN A 118 -12.63 15.02 17.36
N THR A 119 -13.52 14.67 16.42
CA THR A 119 -13.80 13.26 16.08
C THR A 119 -12.68 12.65 15.23
N LEU A 120 -12.14 13.42 14.28
CA LEU A 120 -11.12 12.99 13.31
C LEU A 120 -9.68 13.13 13.82
N ALA A 121 -9.50 13.49 15.09
CA ALA A 121 -8.24 13.34 15.81
C ALA A 121 -7.93 11.87 16.18
N ASP A 122 -8.95 11.00 16.26
CA ASP A 122 -8.77 9.55 16.41
C ASP A 122 -8.35 8.88 15.09
N GLN A 123 -7.42 7.91 15.17
CA GLN A 123 -6.87 7.25 13.99
C GLN A 123 -7.92 6.46 13.20
N ALA A 124 -8.79 5.71 13.87
CA ALA A 124 -9.78 4.88 13.18
C ALA A 124 -10.86 5.74 12.52
N ASN A 125 -11.29 6.81 13.19
CA ASN A 125 -12.19 7.81 12.61
C ASN A 125 -11.54 8.54 11.42
N PHE A 126 -10.26 8.93 11.49
CA PHE A 126 -9.52 9.55 10.37
C PHE A 126 -9.42 8.60 9.17
N GLU A 127 -9.04 7.34 9.39
CA GLU A 127 -8.93 6.32 8.34
C GLU A 127 -10.30 6.04 7.69
N GLN A 128 -11.35 5.84 8.48
CA GLN A 128 -12.72 5.64 7.98
C GLN A 128 -13.23 6.86 7.19
N PHE A 129 -12.98 8.07 7.69
CA PHE A 129 -13.34 9.31 7.02
C PHE A 129 -12.64 9.46 5.67
N ALA A 130 -11.35 9.14 5.61
CA ALA A 130 -10.58 9.25 4.37
C ALA A 130 -11.05 8.26 3.30
N GLU A 131 -11.42 7.03 3.69
CA GLU A 131 -12.05 6.06 2.80
C GLU A 131 -13.41 6.56 2.26
N LEU A 132 -14.26 7.11 3.12
CA LEU A 132 -15.54 7.72 2.73
C LEU A 132 -15.37 8.98 1.86
N ALA A 133 -14.28 9.73 2.05
CA ALA A 133 -13.95 10.90 1.24
C ALA A 133 -13.48 10.52 -0.18
N VAL A 134 -12.75 9.41 -0.36
CA VAL A 134 -12.38 8.89 -1.69
C VAL A 134 -13.46 8.04 -2.37
N GLU A 135 -14.59 7.79 -1.70
CA GLU A 135 -15.69 7.02 -2.26
C GLU A 135 -16.19 7.60 -3.60
N GLY A 136 -16.37 6.72 -4.59
CA GLY A 136 -16.74 7.09 -5.96
C GLY A 136 -15.58 7.53 -6.86
N LEU A 137 -14.35 7.73 -6.35
CA LEU A 137 -13.18 7.94 -7.22
C LEU A 137 -12.79 6.63 -7.94
N PRO A 138 -12.16 6.70 -9.13
CA PRO A 138 -11.44 5.57 -9.74
C PRO A 138 -10.38 5.00 -8.80
N ASP A 139 -10.18 3.68 -8.82
CA ASP A 139 -9.31 3.02 -7.82
C ASP A 139 -7.83 3.42 -7.91
N ARG A 140 -7.36 3.90 -9.07
CA ARG A 140 -6.05 4.57 -9.20
C ARG A 140 -5.97 5.79 -8.28
N GLN A 141 -6.99 6.67 -8.32
CA GLN A 141 -7.03 7.87 -7.50
C GLN A 141 -7.24 7.52 -6.01
N LYS A 142 -8.08 6.54 -5.67
CA LYS A 142 -8.19 6.04 -4.29
C LYS A 142 -6.83 5.60 -3.72
N ARG A 143 -6.05 4.80 -4.49
CA ARG A 143 -4.71 4.35 -4.08
C ARG A 143 -3.73 5.51 -3.91
N LEU A 144 -3.70 6.46 -4.85
CA LEU A 144 -2.82 7.63 -4.77
C LEU A 144 -3.14 8.53 -3.57
N VAL A 145 -4.42 8.74 -3.24
CA VAL A 145 -4.83 9.50 -2.04
C VAL A 145 -4.40 8.78 -0.76
N ARG A 146 -4.60 7.45 -0.67
CA ARG A 146 -4.14 6.63 0.46
C ARG A 146 -2.63 6.73 0.68
N GLU A 147 -1.84 6.63 -0.40
CA GLU A 147 -0.38 6.76 -0.35
C GLU A 147 0.04 8.18 0.07
N TYR A 148 -0.50 9.22 -0.59
CA TYR A 148 -0.10 10.60 -0.35
C TYR A 148 -0.30 11.02 1.11
N PHE A 149 -1.50 10.77 1.66
CA PHE A 149 -1.81 11.16 3.03
C PHE A 149 -1.28 10.17 4.09
N GLY A 150 -0.62 9.09 3.69
CA GLY A 150 -0.14 8.07 4.62
C GLY A 150 -1.26 7.39 5.42
N ILE A 151 -2.49 7.35 4.88
CA ILE A 151 -3.66 6.70 5.47
C ILE A 151 -3.29 5.23 5.67
N TYR A 152 -3.10 4.81 6.93
CA TYR A 152 -2.09 3.80 7.23
C TYR A 152 -2.41 2.46 6.58
N ALA A 153 -1.69 2.16 5.49
CA ALA A 153 -1.94 1.01 4.65
C ALA A 153 -1.78 -0.32 5.39
N GLY A 154 -1.10 -0.33 6.54
CA GLY A 154 -1.04 -1.44 7.48
C GLY A 154 0.22 -2.29 7.41
N PHE A 155 1.12 -2.04 6.47
CA PHE A 155 2.28 -2.89 6.19
C PHE A 155 3.60 -2.16 6.43
N GLY A 156 4.66 -2.91 6.76
CA GLY A 156 5.94 -2.35 7.15
C GLY A 156 5.93 -1.71 8.54
N GLU A 157 6.91 -0.84 8.78
CA GLU A 157 7.15 -0.18 10.07
C GLU A 157 5.96 0.65 10.58
N VAL A 158 5.98 0.97 11.88
CA VAL A 158 5.02 1.91 12.50
C VAL A 158 5.71 3.25 12.76
N PRO A 159 5.24 4.37 12.20
CA PRO A 159 5.80 5.69 12.48
C PRO A 159 5.80 5.98 13.99
N GLY A 160 6.95 6.39 14.52
CA GLY A 160 7.13 6.74 15.94
C GLY A 160 7.46 5.57 16.88
N PHE A 161 7.33 4.31 16.46
CA PHE A 161 7.56 3.13 17.31
C PHE A 161 8.69 2.25 16.76
N PRO A 162 9.94 2.41 17.26
CA PRO A 162 11.06 1.57 16.84
C PRO A 162 10.93 0.13 17.38
N VAL A 163 11.72 -0.78 16.81
CA VAL A 163 11.91 -2.13 17.36
C VAL A 163 12.33 -2.05 18.83
N GLY A 164 11.66 -2.82 19.69
CA GLY A 164 11.79 -2.77 21.14
C GLY A 164 10.75 -1.89 21.85
N ALA A 165 9.94 -1.10 21.13
CA ALA A 165 8.85 -0.33 21.73
C ALA A 165 7.84 -1.23 22.45
N THR A 166 7.42 -0.83 23.65
CA THR A 166 6.50 -1.59 24.52
C THR A 166 5.13 -0.94 24.65
N PHE A 167 4.12 -1.77 24.86
CA PHE A 167 2.71 -1.39 24.91
C PHE A 167 2.03 -2.17 26.04
N LYS A 168 1.29 -1.47 26.91
CA LYS A 168 0.68 -2.04 28.12
C LYS A 168 -0.29 -3.18 27.81
N ASP A 169 -1.12 -3.00 26.78
CA ASP A 169 -2.23 -3.90 26.45
C ASP A 169 -2.62 -3.85 24.95
N ARG A 170 -3.61 -4.67 24.57
CA ARG A 170 -4.10 -4.74 23.17
C ARG A 170 -4.83 -3.48 22.73
N ALA A 171 -5.45 -2.72 23.64
CA ALA A 171 -6.12 -1.47 23.29
C ALA A 171 -5.10 -0.36 22.97
N GLU A 172 -3.95 -0.38 23.64
CA GLU A 172 -2.81 0.48 23.33
C GLU A 172 -2.19 0.17 21.96
N LEU A 173 -1.98 -1.11 21.64
CA LEU A 173 -1.53 -1.57 20.31
C LEU A 173 -2.50 -1.16 19.18
N MET A 174 -3.81 -1.12 19.45
CA MET A 174 -4.82 -0.63 18.52
C MET A 174 -4.76 0.88 18.35
N ARG A 175 -4.70 1.63 19.46
CA ARG A 175 -4.66 3.11 19.50
C ARG A 175 -3.49 3.72 18.73
N HIS A 176 -2.40 2.96 18.58
CA HIS A 176 -1.19 3.36 17.87
C HIS A 176 -1.00 2.65 16.53
N GLY A 177 -2.04 1.97 16.02
CA GLY A 177 -2.04 1.30 14.70
C GLY A 177 -1.14 0.06 14.57
N VAL A 178 -0.26 -0.20 15.53
CA VAL A 178 0.75 -1.29 15.55
C VAL A 178 0.10 -2.63 15.24
N HIS A 179 -1.01 -2.93 15.92
CA HIS A 179 -1.83 -4.12 15.69
C HIS A 179 -3.32 -3.80 15.95
N ARG A 180 -4.09 -3.66 14.87
CA ARG A 180 -5.45 -3.07 14.86
C ARG A 180 -6.59 -4.00 15.32
N ASN A 181 -6.32 -5.03 16.12
CA ASN A 181 -7.37 -5.91 16.67
C ASN A 181 -7.13 -6.25 18.15
N GLY A 182 -8.20 -6.27 18.94
CA GLY A 182 -8.14 -6.51 20.39
C GLY A 182 -7.95 -7.98 20.78
N GLN A 183 -8.32 -8.92 19.90
CA GLN A 183 -8.41 -10.36 20.21
C GLN A 183 -7.65 -11.23 19.20
N ALA A 184 -7.91 -11.10 17.90
CA ALA A 184 -7.36 -11.97 16.86
C ALA A 184 -5.82 -11.94 16.82
N GLY A 185 -5.16 -13.09 16.68
CA GLY A 185 -3.70 -13.15 16.62
C GLY A 185 -3.10 -12.56 15.33
N ILE A 186 -3.87 -12.51 14.24
CA ILE A 186 -3.43 -12.04 12.91
C ILE A 186 -4.32 -10.85 12.52
N VAL A 187 -3.71 -9.77 12.03
CA VAL A 187 -4.41 -8.66 11.34
C VAL A 187 -3.95 -8.61 9.89
N GLY A 188 -4.89 -8.45 8.97
CA GLY A 188 -4.65 -8.38 7.52
C GLY A 188 -5.84 -8.95 6.73
N THR A 189 -5.70 -9.03 5.42
CA THR A 189 -6.71 -9.63 4.54
C THR A 189 -6.06 -10.61 3.56
N GLY A 190 -6.84 -11.60 3.12
CA GLY A 190 -6.40 -12.46 2.03
C GLY A 190 -6.06 -11.68 0.76
N GLU A 191 -6.64 -10.52 0.48
CA GLU A 191 -6.28 -9.74 -0.71
C GLU A 191 -4.90 -9.07 -0.58
N ARG A 192 -4.58 -8.54 0.60
CA ARG A 192 -3.46 -7.58 0.79
C ARG A 192 -2.24 -8.15 1.52
N GLY A 193 -2.39 -9.27 2.21
CA GLY A 193 -1.37 -9.83 3.10
C GLY A 193 -1.70 -9.63 4.59
N ALA A 194 -0.85 -10.18 5.46
CA ALA A 194 -0.88 -9.95 6.90
C ALA A 194 -0.11 -8.67 7.27
N GLU A 195 -0.79 -7.74 7.94
CA GLU A 195 -0.23 -6.51 8.48
C GLU A 195 0.69 -6.79 9.68
N SER A 196 0.21 -7.65 10.58
CA SER A 196 0.88 -7.95 11.85
C SER A 196 0.38 -9.24 12.47
N VAL A 197 1.24 -9.87 13.28
CA VAL A 197 0.89 -11.01 14.15
C VAL A 197 1.27 -10.74 15.60
N VAL A 198 0.46 -11.25 16.53
CA VAL A 198 0.73 -11.23 17.97
C VAL A 198 1.17 -12.64 18.40
N VAL A 199 2.44 -12.75 18.79
CA VAL A 199 3.05 -13.99 19.30
C VAL A 199 2.96 -13.96 20.82
N SER A 200 2.06 -14.78 21.38
CA SER A 200 1.70 -14.71 22.81
C SER A 200 1.60 -16.07 23.50
N GLY A 201 2.21 -17.12 22.95
CA GLY A 201 1.97 -18.51 23.36
C GLY A 201 0.50 -18.88 23.18
N GLY A 202 -0.06 -18.53 22.02
CA GLY A 202 -1.49 -18.66 21.76
C GLY A 202 -1.88 -20.12 21.54
N TYR A 203 -1.03 -20.88 20.85
CA TYR A 203 -1.16 -22.31 20.60
C TYR A 203 -0.09 -23.09 21.36
N GLU A 204 -0.41 -24.32 21.72
CA GLU A 204 0.54 -25.25 22.33
C GLU A 204 1.64 -25.70 21.35
N ASP A 205 1.46 -25.44 20.06
CA ASP A 205 2.39 -25.73 18.97
C ASP A 205 3.30 -24.54 18.59
N ASP A 206 3.07 -23.33 19.12
CA ASP A 206 3.88 -22.14 18.78
C ASP A 206 5.35 -22.30 19.24
N GLU A 207 6.30 -22.07 18.34
CA GLU A 207 7.75 -22.14 18.61
C GLU A 207 8.41 -20.80 18.26
N ASP A 208 9.34 -20.32 19.08
CA ASP A 208 9.92 -18.98 18.99
C ASP A 208 11.41 -18.97 19.37
N ASP A 209 12.27 -18.88 18.35
CA ASP A 209 13.74 -18.82 18.44
C ASP A 209 14.26 -17.38 18.27
N GLY A 210 13.47 -16.36 18.60
CA GLY A 210 13.87 -14.95 18.64
C GLY A 210 13.93 -14.24 17.28
N ASP A 211 14.70 -14.77 16.33
CA ASP A 211 14.80 -14.25 14.96
C ASP A 211 14.14 -15.19 13.93
N VAL A 212 13.68 -16.36 14.38
CA VAL A 212 12.82 -17.31 13.65
C VAL A 212 11.63 -17.65 14.55
N ILE A 213 10.43 -17.79 13.97
CA ILE A 213 9.20 -18.17 14.69
C ILE A 213 8.45 -19.19 13.84
N VAL A 214 8.04 -20.32 14.41
CA VAL A 214 7.06 -21.23 13.81
C VAL A 214 5.70 -20.95 14.42
N TYR A 215 4.94 -20.10 13.71
CA TYR A 215 3.68 -19.54 14.18
C TYR A 215 2.49 -20.37 13.70
N THR A 216 1.54 -20.62 14.61
CA THR A 216 0.32 -21.37 14.31
C THR A 216 -0.78 -20.46 13.77
N GLY A 217 -1.42 -20.89 12.69
CA GLY A 217 -2.54 -20.21 12.06
C GLY A 217 -3.76 -20.10 12.99
N HIS A 218 -4.73 -19.29 12.58
CA HIS A 218 -6.00 -19.15 13.29
C HIS A 218 -7.08 -20.13 12.76
N GLY A 219 -8.06 -20.45 13.61
CA GLY A 219 -9.25 -21.23 13.25
C GLY A 219 -9.41 -22.51 14.06
N GLY A 220 -10.60 -23.10 13.99
CA GLY A 220 -10.89 -24.40 14.61
C GLY A 220 -10.84 -24.46 16.14
N ARG A 221 -10.91 -23.31 16.85
CA ARG A 221 -10.92 -23.24 18.31
C ARG A 221 -12.28 -22.90 18.88
N ASP A 222 -12.60 -23.49 20.03
CA ASP A 222 -13.68 -23.03 20.89
C ASP A 222 -13.29 -21.71 21.58
N GLN A 223 -14.25 -20.79 21.69
CA GLN A 223 -14.02 -19.44 22.23
C GLN A 223 -14.02 -19.40 23.76
N ALA A 224 -14.69 -20.34 24.44
CA ALA A 224 -14.80 -20.33 25.90
C ALA A 224 -13.59 -20.99 26.59
N THR A 225 -13.10 -22.10 26.03
CA THR A 225 -11.96 -22.87 26.55
C THR A 225 -10.64 -22.54 25.86
N GLY A 226 -10.68 -21.90 24.69
CA GLY A 226 -9.51 -21.68 23.86
C GLY A 226 -8.90 -22.97 23.30
N ARG A 227 -9.56 -24.12 23.36
CA ARG A 227 -9.00 -25.39 22.85
C ARG A 227 -9.28 -25.57 21.36
N GLN A 228 -8.38 -26.27 20.67
CA GLN A 228 -8.63 -26.74 19.30
C GLN A 228 -9.71 -27.83 19.33
N VAL A 229 -10.69 -27.73 18.44
CA VAL A 229 -11.87 -28.60 18.34
C VAL A 229 -12.23 -28.98 16.89
N ALA A 230 -11.54 -28.39 15.90
CA ALA A 230 -11.69 -28.70 14.49
C ALA A 230 -10.39 -28.36 13.72
N ASP A 231 -10.27 -28.88 12.50
CA ASP A 231 -9.16 -28.57 11.60
C ASP A 231 -9.15 -27.09 11.14
N GLN A 232 -7.97 -26.56 10.87
CA GLN A 232 -7.76 -25.23 10.28
C GLN A 232 -7.79 -25.27 8.75
N SER A 233 -7.90 -24.08 8.13
CA SER A 233 -7.84 -23.93 6.67
C SER A 233 -7.04 -22.69 6.26
N PHE A 234 -6.28 -22.81 5.17
CA PHE A 234 -5.62 -21.67 4.51
C PHE A 234 -6.61 -20.67 3.89
N SER A 235 -7.88 -21.04 3.70
CA SER A 235 -8.93 -20.11 3.22
C SER A 235 -9.48 -19.19 4.31
N ALA A 236 -9.23 -19.47 5.60
CA ALA A 236 -9.64 -18.59 6.69
C ALA A 236 -8.88 -17.25 6.63
N SER A 237 -9.51 -16.14 6.99
CA SER A 237 -9.07 -14.77 6.63
C SER A 237 -7.62 -14.44 6.98
N GLY A 238 -7.19 -14.66 8.24
CA GLY A 238 -5.81 -14.45 8.68
C GLY A 238 -4.79 -15.44 8.09
N ASN A 239 -5.22 -16.66 7.77
CA ASN A 239 -4.35 -17.69 7.18
C ASN A 239 -4.10 -17.38 5.70
N ALA A 240 -5.15 -16.95 4.99
CA ALA A 240 -5.06 -16.43 3.62
C ALA A 240 -4.20 -15.16 3.56
N ALA A 241 -4.23 -14.32 4.60
CA ALA A 241 -3.37 -13.15 4.74
C ALA A 241 -1.89 -13.55 4.85
N LEU A 242 -1.54 -14.50 5.73
CA LEU A 242 -0.15 -14.98 5.86
C LEU A 242 0.35 -15.73 4.62
N VAL A 243 -0.48 -16.55 3.96
CA VAL A 243 -0.15 -17.16 2.65
C VAL A 243 0.11 -16.09 1.59
N THR A 244 -0.62 -14.97 1.62
CA THR A 244 -0.40 -13.86 0.70
C THR A 244 0.87 -13.08 1.04
N SER A 245 1.20 -12.90 2.33
CA SER A 245 2.51 -12.35 2.73
C SER A 245 3.69 -13.22 2.29
N HIS A 246 3.54 -14.55 2.25
CA HIS A 246 4.53 -15.43 1.64
C HIS A 246 4.63 -15.22 0.11
N VAL A 247 3.50 -15.29 -0.61
CA VAL A 247 3.46 -15.20 -2.08
C VAL A 247 3.97 -13.84 -2.60
N ASP A 248 3.57 -12.74 -1.97
CA ASP A 248 3.95 -11.38 -2.36
C ASP A 248 5.19 -10.85 -1.60
N GLN A 249 5.79 -11.65 -0.70
CA GLN A 249 6.92 -11.28 0.17
C GLN A 249 6.66 -10.05 1.07
N VAL A 250 5.39 -9.75 1.38
CA VAL A 250 4.98 -8.59 2.17
C VAL A 250 5.46 -8.73 3.63
N PRO A 251 6.18 -7.73 4.18
CA PRO A 251 6.67 -7.78 5.55
C PRO A 251 5.53 -7.67 6.57
N VAL A 252 5.58 -8.56 7.57
CA VAL A 252 4.63 -8.69 8.66
C VAL A 252 5.27 -8.14 9.94
N ARG A 253 4.60 -7.26 10.68
CA ARG A 253 5.07 -6.85 12.02
C ARG A 253 4.87 -7.99 13.03
N VAL A 254 5.89 -8.33 13.78
CA VAL A 254 5.77 -9.23 14.94
C VAL A 254 5.63 -8.41 16.22
N ILE A 255 4.59 -8.70 16.98
CA ILE A 255 4.37 -8.18 18.33
C ILE A 255 4.47 -9.35 19.29
N ARG A 256 5.52 -9.41 20.12
CA ARG A 256 5.65 -10.42 21.17
C ARG A 256 4.89 -10.01 22.43
N ARG A 257 4.39 -10.99 23.18
CA ARG A 257 4.02 -10.79 24.59
C ARG A 257 5.29 -10.64 25.43
N ALA A 258 5.25 -9.73 26.39
CA ALA A 258 6.34 -9.45 27.33
C ALA A 258 5.85 -9.59 28.78
N ASP A 259 6.77 -9.57 29.74
CA ASP A 259 6.50 -9.67 31.18
C ASP A 259 5.40 -8.68 31.63
N SER A 260 5.46 -7.46 31.07
CA SER A 260 4.45 -6.41 31.22
C SER A 260 3.89 -5.99 29.85
N GLY A 261 2.90 -6.75 29.36
CA GLY A 261 2.13 -6.39 28.16
C GLY A 261 2.71 -6.97 26.87
N TYR A 262 3.11 -6.10 25.96
CA TYR A 262 3.54 -6.44 24.60
C TYR A 262 4.74 -5.60 24.15
N ARG A 263 5.49 -6.12 23.17
CA ARG A 263 6.66 -5.45 22.55
C ARG A 263 6.62 -5.62 21.04
N TYR A 264 6.97 -4.58 20.30
CA TYR A 264 7.16 -4.65 18.85
C TYR A 264 8.58 -5.14 18.53
N ASP A 265 8.69 -6.30 17.87
CA ASP A 265 9.96 -6.99 17.63
C ASP A 265 10.48 -6.83 16.18
N GLY A 266 9.82 -5.97 15.40
CA GLY A 266 10.23 -5.59 14.04
C GLY A 266 9.47 -6.33 12.94
N LEU A 267 10.05 -6.25 11.74
CA LEU A 267 9.51 -6.88 10.53
C LEU A 267 10.06 -8.28 10.33
N PHE A 268 9.19 -9.17 9.86
CA PHE A 268 9.48 -10.55 9.50
C PHE A 268 8.85 -10.85 8.13
N HIS A 269 9.42 -11.80 7.39
CA HIS A 269 8.81 -12.35 6.18
C HIS A 269 8.35 -13.79 6.45
N VAL A 270 7.25 -14.20 5.81
CA VAL A 270 6.77 -15.59 5.84
C VAL A 270 7.58 -16.38 4.81
N GLU A 271 8.66 -17.01 5.26
CA GLU A 271 9.60 -17.74 4.41
C GLU A 271 8.95 -19.01 3.84
N SER A 272 8.19 -19.74 4.65
CA SER A 272 7.49 -20.96 4.23
C SER A 272 6.22 -21.19 5.05
N TYR A 273 5.30 -22.01 4.52
CA TYR A 273 4.08 -22.40 5.21
C TYR A 273 3.66 -23.83 4.82
N TRP A 274 3.04 -24.55 5.76
CA TRP A 274 2.57 -25.93 5.57
C TRP A 274 1.40 -26.24 6.51
N SER A 275 0.85 -27.45 6.41
CA SER A 275 -0.14 -27.94 7.37
C SER A 275 0.28 -29.30 7.90
N GLU A 276 0.14 -29.47 9.21
CA GLU A 276 0.50 -30.67 9.96
C GLU A 276 -0.55 -30.96 11.03
N ARG A 277 -0.46 -32.12 11.68
CA ARG A 277 -1.34 -32.47 12.80
C ARG A 277 -0.71 -31.95 14.10
N GLY A 278 -1.36 -30.97 14.72
CA GLY A 278 -0.93 -30.39 15.99
C GLY A 278 -1.09 -31.33 17.17
N ARG A 279 -0.57 -30.93 18.33
CA ARG A 279 -0.57 -31.72 19.59
C ARG A 279 -1.97 -32.13 20.04
N SER A 280 -2.95 -31.25 19.86
CA SER A 280 -4.39 -31.49 20.03
C SER A 280 -5.03 -32.53 19.08
N GLY A 281 -4.29 -33.02 18.07
CA GLY A 281 -4.75 -34.04 17.14
C GLY A 281 -5.47 -33.53 15.89
N PHE A 282 -5.72 -32.22 15.77
CA PHE A 282 -6.33 -31.59 14.59
C PHE A 282 -5.27 -31.10 13.58
N MET A 283 -5.66 -30.92 12.33
CA MET A 283 -4.82 -30.26 11.32
C MET A 283 -4.73 -28.76 11.60
N ILE A 284 -3.51 -28.22 11.67
CA ILE A 284 -3.22 -26.80 11.88
C ILE A 284 -2.47 -26.22 10.68
N CYS A 285 -2.62 -24.91 10.45
CA CYS A 285 -1.80 -24.16 9.49
C CYS A 285 -0.54 -23.67 10.21
N ARG A 286 0.61 -23.76 9.56
CA ARG A 286 1.93 -23.41 10.14
C ARG A 286 2.69 -22.49 9.20
N TYR A 287 3.44 -21.57 9.80
CA TYR A 287 4.16 -20.51 9.10
C TYR A 287 5.53 -20.33 9.73
N ARG A 288 6.61 -20.46 8.95
CA ARG A 288 7.95 -20.07 9.39
C ARG A 288 8.15 -18.60 9.06
N LEU A 289 8.11 -17.75 10.08
CA LEU A 289 8.47 -16.35 9.97
C LEU A 289 9.96 -16.20 10.27
N VAL A 290 10.67 -15.49 9.40
CA VAL A 290 12.09 -15.13 9.58
C VAL A 290 12.20 -13.62 9.64
N LYS A 291 12.93 -13.11 10.62
CA LYS A 291 13.11 -11.68 10.84
C LYS A 291 13.82 -11.03 9.66
N SER A 292 13.36 -9.86 9.25
CA SER A 292 14.05 -9.03 8.26
C SER A 292 15.39 -8.58 8.87
N GLY A 293 16.48 -9.22 8.46
CA GLY A 293 17.82 -8.89 8.93
C GLY A 293 18.19 -7.43 8.61
N ASN A 294 18.99 -6.81 9.48
CA ASN A 294 19.46 -5.42 9.29
C ASN A 294 20.53 -5.29 8.17
N GLU A 295 20.78 -6.39 7.43
CA GLU A 295 21.80 -6.53 6.39
C GLU A 295 21.26 -6.34 4.95
N PHE A 296 20.23 -5.50 4.77
CA PHE A 296 20.10 -4.74 3.52
C PHE A 296 21.17 -3.62 3.45
N GLY A 297 22.43 -4.02 3.68
CA GLY A 297 23.53 -3.18 4.18
C GLY A 297 24.81 -3.26 3.36
N ALA A 298 24.75 -3.72 2.12
CA ALA A 298 25.86 -3.67 1.15
C ALA A 298 25.40 -3.00 -0.15
N ASP A 299 26.10 -1.92 -0.53
CA ASP A 299 26.03 -1.15 -1.78
C ASP A 299 24.71 -1.16 -2.59
N VAL A 300 23.73 -0.36 -2.13
CA VAL A 300 22.77 0.27 -3.05
C VAL A 300 22.71 1.79 -2.83
N ARG A 301 23.64 2.52 -3.45
CA ARG A 301 23.50 3.98 -3.62
C ARG A 301 22.46 4.22 -4.71
N ILE A 302 21.26 4.71 -4.36
CA ILE A 302 20.21 4.99 -5.35
C ILE A 302 19.95 6.48 -5.49
N THR A 303 19.82 6.90 -6.75
CA THR A 303 19.33 8.20 -7.19
C THR A 303 18.03 8.03 -8.00
N ASP A 304 16.97 8.72 -7.58
CA ASP A 304 15.84 9.28 -8.35
C ASP A 304 14.56 8.48 -8.73
N LEU A 305 13.50 9.28 -8.98
CA LEU A 305 12.02 9.06 -8.92
C LEU A 305 11.31 10.28 -9.61
N VAL A 306 10.01 10.38 -9.96
CA VAL A 306 8.87 9.44 -10.16
C VAL A 306 7.75 10.07 -11.04
N ASP A 307 7.22 9.32 -12.03
CA ASP A 307 5.79 9.24 -12.43
C ASP A 307 5.51 7.91 -13.17
N LEU A 308 5.11 6.87 -12.42
CA LEU A 308 5.04 5.44 -12.78
C LEU A 308 6.29 4.52 -12.88
N PRO A 309 7.59 4.90 -12.86
CA PRO A 309 8.25 6.19 -13.09
C PRO A 309 8.90 6.42 -14.47
N ARG A 310 8.36 7.34 -15.30
CA ARG A 310 9.15 8.01 -16.35
C ARG A 310 10.36 8.70 -15.70
N GLY A 311 11.56 8.30 -16.12
CA GLY A 311 12.81 8.70 -15.45
C GLY A 311 13.07 10.20 -15.48
N ASN A 312 13.61 10.71 -14.37
CA ASN A 312 14.14 12.07 -14.26
C ASN A 312 15.61 11.99 -13.83
N ALA A 313 16.47 12.88 -14.34
CA ALA A 313 17.91 12.63 -14.46
C ALA A 313 18.80 13.54 -13.57
N ALA A 314 18.33 13.93 -12.38
CA ALA A 314 19.04 14.85 -11.48
C ALA A 314 18.69 14.63 -9.98
N PRO A 315 19.65 14.29 -9.09
CA PRO A 315 19.31 13.89 -7.72
C PRO A 315 19.30 15.01 -6.69
N GLY A 316 18.28 15.03 -5.82
CA GLY A 316 18.09 16.18 -4.93
C GLY A 316 17.23 16.07 -3.66
N ARG A 317 17.00 14.90 -3.01
CA ARG A 317 16.76 14.82 -1.54
C ARG A 317 16.77 13.38 -1.00
N LYS A 318 17.16 13.17 0.26
CA LYS A 318 17.15 11.85 0.91
C LYS A 318 15.72 11.35 1.18
N VAL A 319 15.38 10.17 0.67
CA VAL A 319 14.16 9.40 0.98
C VAL A 319 14.56 8.12 1.73
N THR A 320 13.75 7.67 2.70
CA THR A 320 14.04 6.50 3.54
C THR A 320 13.66 5.16 2.88
N ALA A 321 14.39 4.09 3.24
CA ALA A 321 14.34 2.80 2.56
C ALA A 321 12.98 2.06 2.63
N VAL A 322 12.15 2.32 3.65
CA VAL A 322 10.85 1.64 3.82
C VAL A 322 9.85 2.03 2.72
N ALA A 323 9.72 3.33 2.43
CA ALA A 323 8.86 3.85 1.36
C ALA A 323 9.31 3.41 -0.04
N ARG A 324 10.61 3.10 -0.19
CA ARG A 324 11.16 2.49 -1.41
C ARG A 324 10.66 1.06 -1.58
N LEU A 325 10.88 0.18 -0.60
CA LEU A 325 10.53 -1.24 -0.67
C LEU A 325 9.05 -1.48 -1.00
N GLN A 326 8.15 -0.70 -0.39
CA GLN A 326 6.71 -0.78 -0.63
C GLN A 326 6.33 -0.44 -2.09
N ARG A 327 7.05 0.47 -2.75
CA ARG A 327 6.85 0.81 -4.17
C ARG A 327 7.34 -0.30 -5.11
N LEU A 328 8.47 -0.96 -4.79
CA LEU A 328 8.96 -2.11 -5.55
C LEU A 328 7.90 -3.23 -5.60
N GLN A 329 7.32 -3.53 -4.44
CA GLN A 329 6.26 -4.55 -4.29
C GLN A 329 4.99 -4.16 -5.07
N ALA A 330 4.57 -2.89 -5.00
CA ALA A 330 3.41 -2.40 -5.73
C ALA A 330 3.57 -2.47 -7.27
N LEU A 331 4.75 -2.10 -7.80
CA LEU A 331 5.07 -2.19 -9.22
C LEU A 331 5.08 -3.65 -9.70
N SER A 332 5.81 -4.51 -8.99
CA SER A 332 5.90 -5.94 -9.32
C SER A 332 4.54 -6.61 -9.31
N ARG A 333 3.70 -6.34 -8.29
CA ARG A 333 2.34 -6.86 -8.21
C ARG A 333 1.43 -6.36 -9.34
N ALA A 334 1.47 -5.06 -9.66
CA ALA A 334 0.67 -4.50 -10.76
C ALA A 334 0.99 -5.15 -12.12
N VAL A 335 2.26 -5.48 -12.38
CA VAL A 335 2.68 -6.23 -13.58
C VAL A 335 2.16 -7.67 -13.56
N LYS A 336 2.24 -8.39 -12.42
CA LYS A 336 1.69 -9.75 -12.29
C LYS A 336 0.17 -9.78 -12.48
N ASP A 337 -0.55 -8.83 -11.86
CA ASP A 337 -2.00 -8.68 -11.98
C ASP A 337 -2.42 -8.45 -13.44
N LEU A 338 -1.74 -7.54 -14.15
CA LEU A 338 -1.99 -7.22 -15.57
C LEU A 338 -1.76 -8.41 -16.52
N HIS A 339 -0.94 -9.39 -16.11
CA HIS A 339 -0.68 -10.63 -16.85
C HIS A 339 -1.45 -11.84 -16.30
N GLU A 340 -2.44 -11.64 -15.42
CA GLU A 340 -3.20 -12.68 -14.72
C GLU A 340 -2.33 -13.68 -13.92
N HIS A 341 -1.07 -13.34 -13.62
CA HIS A 341 -0.02 -14.24 -13.12
C HIS A 341 0.33 -15.39 -14.08
N ARG A 342 0.21 -15.18 -15.39
CA ARG A 342 0.76 -16.07 -16.42
C ARG A 342 2.20 -15.70 -16.75
N CYS A 343 3.09 -16.67 -16.85
CA CYS A 343 4.45 -16.43 -17.35
C CYS A 343 4.42 -15.87 -18.78
N GLN A 344 5.07 -14.74 -19.06
CA GLN A 344 5.09 -14.15 -20.41
C GLN A 344 5.82 -15.02 -21.44
N VAL A 345 6.75 -15.89 -21.00
CA VAL A 345 7.53 -16.79 -21.86
C VAL A 345 6.80 -18.09 -22.20
N CYS A 346 6.16 -18.74 -21.22
CA CYS A 346 5.56 -20.08 -21.40
C CYS A 346 4.03 -20.14 -21.19
N ASP A 347 3.38 -19.02 -20.88
CA ASP A 347 1.92 -18.85 -20.64
C ASP A 347 1.28 -19.63 -19.49
N ILE A 348 2.06 -20.49 -18.82
CA ILE A 348 1.66 -21.23 -17.63
C ILE A 348 1.27 -20.23 -16.53
N ARG A 349 0.06 -20.40 -16.00
CA ARG A 349 -0.41 -19.78 -14.76
C ARG A 349 -0.15 -20.76 -13.63
N LEU A 350 0.81 -20.47 -12.74
CA LEU A 350 0.95 -21.26 -11.52
C LEU A 350 -0.18 -20.87 -10.55
N VAL A 351 -0.74 -21.84 -9.84
CA VAL A 351 -1.83 -21.61 -8.89
C VAL A 351 -1.50 -22.22 -7.54
N ILE A 352 -1.42 -21.38 -6.51
CA ILE A 352 -1.08 -21.74 -5.12
C ILE A 352 -2.26 -21.34 -4.24
N ALA A 353 -2.86 -22.30 -3.52
CA ALA A 353 -4.05 -22.08 -2.68
C ALA A 353 -5.19 -21.29 -3.38
N GLY A 354 -5.40 -21.55 -4.68
CA GLY A 354 -6.40 -20.88 -5.52
C GLY A 354 -5.98 -19.53 -6.11
N ARG A 355 -4.77 -19.04 -5.80
CA ARG A 355 -4.23 -17.74 -6.25
C ARG A 355 -3.22 -17.91 -7.37
N GLY A 356 -3.18 -16.97 -8.32
CA GLY A 356 -2.10 -16.91 -9.29
C GLY A 356 -0.75 -16.70 -8.61
N TYR A 357 0.30 -17.33 -9.12
CA TYR A 357 1.68 -17.11 -8.67
C TYR A 357 2.58 -16.78 -9.86
N ALA A 358 3.33 -15.67 -9.73
CA ALA A 358 4.35 -15.24 -10.67
C ALA A 358 5.40 -14.39 -9.96
N GLN A 359 6.57 -14.26 -10.60
CA GLN A 359 7.68 -13.43 -10.17
C GLN A 359 7.86 -12.26 -11.15
N GLY A 360 8.34 -11.13 -10.65
CA GLY A 360 8.74 -9.99 -11.49
C GLY A 360 10.23 -10.09 -11.74
N ALA A 361 10.63 -10.22 -13.01
CA ALA A 361 12.01 -10.33 -13.45
C ALA A 361 12.44 -9.04 -14.14
N HIS A 362 13.51 -8.38 -13.68
CA HIS A 362 14.02 -7.18 -14.35
C HIS A 362 14.82 -7.56 -15.60
N ILE A 363 14.46 -6.99 -16.74
CA ILE A 363 15.06 -7.30 -18.05
C ILE A 363 16.53 -6.87 -18.04
N ARG A 364 16.78 -5.61 -17.72
CA ARG A 364 18.09 -5.06 -17.40
C ARG A 364 18.23 -5.01 -15.88
N PRO A 365 19.21 -5.69 -15.26
CA PRO A 365 19.33 -5.72 -13.80
C PRO A 365 19.43 -4.32 -13.17
N VAL A 366 18.70 -4.11 -12.08
CA VAL A 366 18.65 -2.82 -11.37
C VAL A 366 19.88 -2.63 -10.48
N GLY A 367 20.40 -1.39 -10.44
CA GLY A 367 21.64 -1.08 -9.70
C GLY A 367 22.91 -1.48 -10.45
N ARG A 368 24.07 -1.27 -9.81
CA ARG A 368 25.38 -1.49 -10.46
C ARG A 368 25.72 -2.98 -10.62
N PRO A 369 26.45 -3.39 -11.68
CA PRO A 369 27.05 -2.55 -12.72
C PRO A 369 26.10 -2.22 -13.90
N HIS A 370 24.88 -2.75 -13.90
CA HIS A 370 24.03 -2.74 -15.09
C HIS A 370 23.17 -1.48 -15.25
N GLU A 371 22.82 -0.84 -14.14
CA GLU A 371 22.09 0.44 -14.06
C GLU A 371 20.75 0.42 -14.83
N GLY A 372 20.01 -0.69 -14.71
CA GLY A 372 18.63 -0.83 -15.18
C GLY A 372 17.61 -0.04 -14.36
N THR A 373 16.51 0.34 -15.00
CA THR A 373 15.43 1.14 -14.40
C THR A 373 14.43 0.27 -13.65
N ASP A 374 13.94 0.73 -12.49
CA ASP A 374 12.84 0.06 -11.79
C ASP A 374 11.49 0.55 -12.32
N THR A 375 11.12 0.03 -13.49
CA THR A 375 9.99 0.48 -14.31
C THR A 375 9.26 -0.70 -14.93
N ALA A 376 7.95 -0.57 -15.21
CA ALA A 376 7.16 -1.64 -15.82
C ALA A 376 7.67 -2.06 -17.22
N ASP A 377 8.30 -1.13 -17.95
CA ASP A 377 8.91 -1.40 -19.25
C ASP A 377 10.25 -2.17 -19.16
N ASN A 378 10.79 -2.31 -17.94
CA ASN A 378 11.96 -3.12 -17.62
C ASN A 378 11.61 -4.39 -16.81
N LEU A 379 10.33 -4.76 -16.69
CA LEU A 379 9.90 -5.91 -15.86
C LEU A 379 9.11 -6.94 -16.67
N LEU A 380 9.32 -8.23 -16.38
CA LEU A 380 8.53 -9.33 -16.93
C LEU A 380 7.81 -10.12 -15.84
N CYS A 381 6.55 -10.49 -16.10
CA CYS A 381 5.81 -11.45 -15.28
C CYS A 381 6.20 -12.89 -15.71
N LEU A 382 7.07 -13.55 -14.96
CA LEU A 382 7.59 -14.90 -15.25
C LEU A 382 7.18 -15.94 -14.18
N CYS A 383 7.22 -17.23 -14.53
CA CYS A 383 7.24 -18.31 -13.54
C CYS A 383 8.70 -18.60 -13.13
N PRO A 384 8.95 -19.23 -11.96
CA PRO A 384 10.32 -19.44 -11.44
C PRO A 384 11.28 -20.06 -12.45
N ASN A 385 10.84 -21.10 -13.18
CA ASN A 385 11.68 -21.77 -14.17
C ASN A 385 12.13 -20.80 -15.27
N CYS A 386 11.21 -20.02 -15.86
CA CYS A 386 11.56 -19.04 -16.88
C CYS A 386 12.27 -17.81 -16.32
N HIS A 387 12.14 -17.50 -15.03
CA HIS A 387 12.91 -16.43 -14.38
C HIS A 387 14.39 -16.83 -14.30
N VAL A 388 14.69 -17.99 -13.70
CA VAL A 388 16.06 -18.52 -13.58
C VAL A 388 16.72 -18.70 -14.94
N LEU A 389 16.00 -19.23 -15.94
CA LEU A 389 16.53 -19.38 -17.31
C LEU A 389 16.76 -18.01 -18.00
N PHE A 390 15.97 -16.99 -17.69
CA PHE A 390 16.14 -15.63 -18.25
C PHE A 390 17.31 -14.89 -17.59
N ASP A 391 17.46 -14.97 -16.27
CA ASP A 391 18.55 -14.33 -15.53
C ASP A 391 19.93 -14.87 -15.92
N ASN A 392 19.99 -16.11 -16.41
CA ASN A 392 21.20 -16.80 -16.85
C ASN A 392 21.37 -16.81 -18.39
N GLY A 393 20.58 -16.04 -19.14
CA GLY A 393 20.75 -15.86 -20.59
C GLY A 393 20.29 -17.04 -21.47
N GLU A 394 19.73 -18.09 -20.88
CA GLU A 394 19.16 -19.24 -21.59
C GLU A 394 17.77 -18.92 -22.20
N ILE A 395 17.10 -17.87 -21.73
CA ILE A 395 15.99 -17.22 -22.43
C ILE A 395 16.44 -15.82 -22.83
N VAL A 396 16.44 -15.56 -24.14
CA VAL A 396 16.79 -14.27 -24.74
C VAL A 396 15.60 -13.78 -25.57
N VAL A 397 15.29 -12.48 -25.53
CA VAL A 397 14.12 -11.92 -26.21
C VAL A 397 14.53 -10.84 -27.23
N ASN A 398 14.09 -11.02 -28.47
CA ASN A 398 14.37 -10.17 -29.62
C ASN A 398 13.51 -8.90 -29.65
N ASP A 399 13.83 -7.96 -30.53
CA ASP A 399 13.14 -6.67 -30.66
C ASP A 399 11.74 -6.78 -31.28
N ASP A 400 11.47 -7.89 -32.00
CA ASP A 400 10.14 -8.31 -32.47
C ASP A 400 9.36 -9.13 -31.41
N PHE A 401 9.89 -9.20 -30.18
CA PHE A 401 9.44 -10.05 -29.08
C PHE A 401 9.59 -11.57 -29.30
N GLY A 402 10.29 -12.02 -30.35
CA GLY A 402 10.65 -13.42 -30.55
C GLY A 402 11.52 -13.96 -29.41
N ILE A 403 11.31 -15.22 -29.00
CA ILE A 403 12.06 -15.85 -27.90
C ILE A 403 13.11 -16.82 -28.47
N ARG A 404 14.37 -16.67 -28.09
CA ARG A 404 15.45 -17.66 -28.27
C ARG A 404 15.68 -18.40 -26.94
N SER A 405 15.58 -19.73 -26.97
CA SER A 405 15.98 -20.63 -25.90
C SER A 405 16.17 -22.04 -26.46
N SER A 406 16.94 -22.90 -25.79
CA SER A 406 16.96 -24.35 -26.04
C SER A 406 15.73 -25.06 -25.45
N TYR A 407 15.02 -24.42 -24.52
CA TYR A 407 13.83 -24.99 -23.87
C TYR A 407 12.54 -24.72 -24.67
N PRO A 408 11.57 -25.65 -24.66
CA PRO A 408 10.30 -25.50 -25.37
C PRO A 408 9.44 -24.41 -24.71
N HIS A 409 9.35 -23.25 -25.36
CA HIS A 409 8.62 -22.06 -24.93
C HIS A 409 7.71 -21.53 -26.05
N ARG A 410 7.01 -20.40 -25.83
CA ARG A 410 6.32 -19.71 -26.95
C ARG A 410 7.37 -19.18 -27.92
N GLY A 411 7.05 -19.13 -29.21
CA GLY A 411 7.92 -18.48 -30.20
C GLY A 411 8.06 -16.95 -30.00
N ALA A 412 7.11 -16.32 -29.29
CA ALA A 412 7.16 -14.90 -28.95
C ALA A 412 6.57 -14.62 -27.56
N LEU A 413 7.10 -13.59 -26.90
CA LEU A 413 6.72 -13.12 -25.57
C LEU A 413 5.24 -12.67 -25.56
N ARG A 414 4.45 -13.16 -24.61
CA ARG A 414 3.08 -12.66 -24.43
C ARG A 414 3.12 -11.21 -23.92
N THR A 415 2.45 -10.32 -24.63
CA THR A 415 2.19 -8.94 -24.23
C THR A 415 0.82 -8.79 -23.57
N ALA A 416 0.58 -7.69 -22.88
CA ALA A 416 -0.72 -7.33 -22.32
C ALA A 416 -1.02 -5.85 -22.62
N PRO A 417 -2.28 -5.44 -22.89
CA PRO A 417 -2.62 -4.05 -23.14
C PRO A 417 -2.20 -3.15 -21.97
N GLY A 418 -1.35 -2.15 -22.25
CA GLY A 418 -0.75 -1.27 -21.23
C GLY A 418 0.64 -1.70 -20.76
N HIS A 419 1.04 -2.96 -20.95
CA HIS A 419 2.39 -3.44 -20.64
C HIS A 419 3.34 -3.25 -21.83
N LYS A 420 3.89 -2.04 -21.95
CA LYS A 420 4.88 -1.70 -22.99
C LYS A 420 6.28 -2.00 -22.47
N ILE A 421 6.93 -3.03 -23.02
CA ILE A 421 8.33 -3.36 -22.72
C ILE A 421 9.27 -2.42 -23.50
N ASN A 422 10.37 -2.00 -22.87
CA ASN A 422 11.42 -1.22 -23.51
C ASN A 422 12.39 -2.16 -24.25
N ILE A 423 12.46 -1.99 -25.56
CA ILE A 423 13.31 -2.77 -26.48
C ILE A 423 14.80 -2.54 -26.18
N GLU A 424 15.21 -1.37 -25.71
CA GLU A 424 16.61 -1.10 -25.33
C GLU A 424 17.07 -1.95 -24.14
N ASN A 425 16.17 -2.22 -23.18
CA ASN A 425 16.46 -3.11 -22.06
C ASN A 425 16.57 -4.57 -22.54
N LEU A 426 15.69 -5.00 -23.47
CA LEU A 426 15.82 -6.32 -24.11
C LEU A 426 17.16 -6.45 -24.84
N ALA A 427 17.51 -5.48 -25.68
CA ALA A 427 18.78 -5.45 -26.40
C ALA A 427 20.00 -5.43 -25.46
N TYR A 428 19.94 -4.72 -24.33
CA TYR A 428 20.98 -4.75 -23.30
C TYR A 428 21.11 -6.15 -22.67
N HIS A 429 20.00 -6.81 -22.31
CA HIS A 429 19.99 -8.19 -21.81
C HIS A 429 20.63 -9.14 -22.81
N ARG A 430 20.23 -9.08 -24.10
CA ARG A 430 20.88 -9.86 -25.17
C ARG A 430 22.38 -9.56 -25.24
N GLY A 431 22.78 -8.31 -25.05
CA GLY A 431 24.17 -7.86 -25.03
C GLY A 431 25.04 -8.55 -23.97
N LEU A 432 24.50 -8.76 -22.76
CA LEU A 432 25.20 -9.47 -21.68
C LEU A 432 25.55 -10.92 -22.05
N PHE A 433 24.69 -11.57 -22.84
CA PHE A 433 24.80 -12.98 -23.21
C PHE A 433 25.21 -13.21 -24.68
N SER A 434 25.66 -12.16 -25.38
CA SER A 434 26.05 -12.23 -26.81
C SER A 434 27.33 -13.04 -27.10
N GLY A 435 27.98 -13.58 -26.07
CA GLY A 435 29.14 -14.47 -26.16
C GLY A 435 28.85 -15.92 -25.76
N MET A 436 27.56 -16.31 -25.64
CA MET A 436 27.08 -17.67 -25.33
C MET A 436 26.09 -18.20 -26.39
#